data_AF-A0A9Q4C7M7-F1
#
_entry.id   AF-A0A9Q4C7M7-F1
#
_cell.length_a   1.000
_cell.length_b   1.000
_cell.length_c   1.000
_cell.angle_alpha   90.00
_cell.angle_beta   90.00
_cell.angle_gamma   90.00
#
_symmetry.space_group_name_H-M   'P 1'
#
loop_
_entity.id
_entity.type
_entity.pdbx_description
1 polymer ?
#
loop_
_entity_poly.entity_id
_entity_poly.type
_entity_poly.pdbx_seq_one_letter_code
_entity_poly.pdbx_strand_id
1 'polypeptide(L)'
;MGNVVTEELADASDSLVVNRKPDAFPDLLPVDRDEYADDGYEIHHGDHGIETKCSKSSGGWQAHNNEEAWFIVFRYERGSPEDEAEEMDPIRFTQVLAASLDEDDWSHSGRGEGSRRTITSYIIVSGMHKLRSNPVYEDPDAITGRGEELVEYRRRHGSFDSEFAERNPEYLD
;
A
#
# COMPACT_ATOMS: atom_id res chain seq x y z
N MET A 1 -11.04 -7.45 4.47
CA MET A 1 -9.57 -7.39 4.49
C MET A 1 -9.10 -5.98 4.80
N GLY A 2 -9.41 -4.97 3.97
CA GLY A 2 -9.01 -3.57 4.19
C GLY A 2 -9.11 -3.11 5.64
N ASN A 3 -10.32 -2.90 6.15
CA ASN A 3 -10.54 -2.42 7.53
C ASN A 3 -9.83 -3.28 8.59
N VAL A 4 -9.89 -4.60 8.47
CA VAL A 4 -9.23 -5.51 9.43
C VAL A 4 -7.73 -5.24 9.47
N VAL A 5 -7.07 -5.08 8.32
CA VAL A 5 -5.63 -4.81 8.30
C VAL A 5 -5.30 -3.43 8.86
N THR A 6 -6.13 -2.42 8.56
CA THR A 6 -6.00 -1.07 9.11
C THR A 6 -6.09 -1.09 10.64
N GLU A 7 -7.11 -1.74 11.19
CA GLU A 7 -7.34 -1.89 12.62
C GLU A 7 -6.20 -2.66 13.30
N GLU A 8 -5.81 -3.81 12.74
CA GLU A 8 -4.71 -4.62 13.30
C GLU A 8 -3.35 -3.88 13.23
N LEU A 9 -3.10 -3.08 12.19
CA LEU A 9 -1.89 -2.26 12.10
C LEU A 9 -1.88 -1.16 13.17
N ALA A 10 -3.03 -0.54 13.45
CA ALA A 10 -3.15 0.44 14.53
C ALA A 10 -2.95 -0.24 15.90
N ASP A 11 -3.63 -1.37 16.14
CA ASP A 11 -3.55 -2.09 17.42
C ASP A 11 -2.13 -2.62 17.71
N ALA A 12 -1.37 -2.96 16.67
CA ALA A 12 0.02 -3.39 16.79
C ALA A 12 1.03 -2.22 16.89
N SER A 13 0.57 -0.96 16.80
CA SER A 13 1.43 0.22 16.77
C SER A 13 1.24 1.11 18.00
N ASP A 14 2.34 1.49 18.64
CA ASP A 14 2.33 2.52 19.68
C ASP A 14 2.30 3.94 19.09
N SER A 15 2.39 4.09 17.76
CA SER A 15 2.57 5.38 17.08
C SER A 15 1.40 5.76 16.17
N LEU A 16 0.46 4.85 15.92
CA LEU A 16 -0.66 5.05 14.99
C LEU A 16 -1.98 4.69 15.65
N VAL A 17 -3.03 5.41 15.30
CA VAL A 17 -4.43 5.11 15.67
C VAL A 17 -5.32 5.18 14.43
N VAL A 18 -6.41 4.41 14.43
CA VAL A 18 -7.41 4.48 13.37
C VAL A 18 -8.08 5.86 13.39
N ASN A 19 -8.17 6.50 12.22
CA ASN A 19 -9.00 7.67 12.02
C ASN A 19 -10.46 7.29 12.21
N ARG A 20 -11.10 7.83 13.24
CA ARG A 20 -12.48 7.45 13.63
C ARG A 20 -13.53 8.07 12.73
N LYS A 21 -13.12 8.97 11.85
CA LYS A 21 -14.01 9.72 10.99
C LYS A 21 -14.46 8.87 9.79
N PRO A 22 -15.76 8.78 9.49
CA PRO A 22 -16.24 8.14 8.27
C PRO A 22 -15.79 8.90 7.01
N ASP A 23 -15.44 8.15 5.96
CA ASP A 23 -14.96 8.68 4.68
C ASP A 23 -13.80 9.68 4.83
N ALA A 24 -12.90 9.37 5.75
CA ALA A 24 -11.78 10.19 6.10
C ALA A 24 -10.52 9.84 5.33
N PHE A 25 -9.53 10.74 5.44
CA PHE A 25 -8.20 10.55 4.94
C PHE A 25 -7.19 11.21 5.88
N PRO A 26 -6.02 10.61 6.15
CA PRO A 26 -5.67 9.21 5.91
C PRO A 26 -6.41 8.25 6.87
N ASP A 27 -6.39 6.94 6.56
CA ASP A 27 -6.94 5.87 7.39
C ASP A 27 -6.34 5.81 8.82
N LEU A 28 -5.02 6.01 8.94
CA LEU A 28 -4.27 5.94 10.18
C LEU A 28 -3.63 7.29 10.50
N LEU A 29 -3.78 7.74 11.73
CA LEU A 29 -3.26 9.02 12.21
C LEU A 29 -2.13 8.79 13.23
N PRO A 30 -1.07 9.63 13.20
CA PRO A 30 -0.02 9.59 14.20
C PRO A 30 -0.53 10.09 15.56
N VAL A 31 -0.12 9.41 16.64
CA VAL A 31 -0.56 9.75 18.00
C VAL A 31 0.15 10.98 18.59
N ASP A 32 1.29 11.39 18.01
CA ASP A 32 2.13 12.49 18.48
C ASP A 32 1.69 13.87 17.95
N ARG A 33 0.50 13.94 17.35
CA ARG A 33 -0.10 15.17 16.82
C ARG A 33 -1.18 15.70 17.74
N ASP A 34 -0.85 16.75 18.49
CA ASP A 34 -1.78 17.45 19.40
C ASP A 34 -3.05 17.91 18.66
N GLU A 35 -2.91 18.41 17.42
CA GLU A 35 -4.05 18.84 16.59
C GLU A 35 -5.05 17.70 16.30
N TYR A 36 -4.55 16.48 16.10
CA TYR A 36 -5.41 15.32 15.88
C TYR A 36 -6.01 14.81 17.18
N ALA A 37 -5.28 14.90 18.29
CA ALA A 37 -5.78 14.56 19.62
C ALA A 37 -6.90 15.52 20.08
N ASP A 38 -6.76 16.82 19.80
CA ASP A 38 -7.75 17.86 20.13
C ASP A 38 -9.09 17.62 19.42
N ASP A 39 -9.04 17.10 18.19
CA ASP A 39 -10.22 16.69 17.41
C ASP A 39 -10.61 15.22 17.66
N GLY A 40 -10.08 14.58 18.71
CA GLY A 40 -10.47 13.23 19.13
C GLY A 40 -10.12 12.12 18.13
N TYR A 41 -9.17 12.39 17.22
CA TYR A 41 -8.81 11.57 16.06
C TYR A 41 -9.98 11.37 15.07
N GLU A 42 -10.82 12.39 14.89
CA GLU A 42 -11.90 12.43 13.91
C GLU A 42 -11.61 13.42 12.76
N ILE A 43 -10.58 13.12 11.97
CA ILE A 43 -10.06 14.04 10.95
C ILE A 43 -10.64 13.74 9.58
N HIS A 44 -11.33 14.69 8.95
CA HIS A 44 -11.88 14.50 7.60
C HIS A 44 -10.80 14.38 6.52
N HIS A 45 -9.83 15.30 6.54
CA HIS A 45 -8.71 15.32 5.60
C HIS A 45 -7.47 15.83 6.34
N GLY A 46 -6.58 14.90 6.67
CA GLY A 46 -5.31 15.14 7.34
C GLY A 46 -4.18 15.19 6.34
N ASP A 47 -3.17 15.98 6.67
CA ASP A 47 -1.91 16.13 5.96
C ASP A 47 -0.82 15.15 6.46
N HIS A 48 -1.08 14.43 7.56
CA HIS A 48 -0.20 13.43 8.14
C HIS A 48 -0.95 12.15 8.44
N GLY A 49 -0.26 11.03 8.27
CA GLY A 49 -0.82 9.72 8.50
C GLY A 49 -0.47 8.74 7.40
N ILE A 50 -1.09 7.57 7.47
CA ILE A 50 -0.89 6.48 6.54
C ILE A 50 -2.24 6.06 5.97
N GLU A 51 -2.33 6.08 4.65
CA GLU A 51 -3.45 5.53 3.92
C GLU A 51 -3.20 4.05 3.63
N THR A 52 -4.17 3.20 3.96
CA THR A 52 -4.05 1.76 3.75
C THR A 52 -4.75 1.35 2.46
N LYS A 53 -4.17 0.36 1.77
CA LYS A 53 -4.77 -0.24 0.57
C LYS A 53 -4.58 -1.75 0.64
N CYS A 54 -5.63 -2.50 0.30
CA CYS A 54 -5.56 -3.95 0.15
C CYS A 54 -5.86 -4.32 -1.31
N SER A 55 -5.02 -5.12 -1.95
CA SER A 55 -5.22 -5.50 -3.35
C SER A 55 -4.72 -6.89 -3.69
N LYS A 56 -5.41 -7.56 -4.63
CA LYS A 56 -4.91 -8.77 -5.28
C LYS A 56 -4.01 -8.47 -6.49
N SER A 57 -4.15 -7.28 -7.07
CA SER A 57 -3.39 -6.88 -8.25
C SER A 57 -1.93 -6.56 -7.89
N SER A 58 -1.01 -6.82 -8.82
CA SER A 58 0.41 -6.46 -8.72
C SER A 58 0.73 -4.99 -9.05
N GLY A 59 -0.30 -4.22 -9.43
CA GLY A 59 -0.22 -2.78 -9.63
C GLY A 59 -1.53 -2.20 -10.17
N GLY A 60 -1.48 -0.96 -10.66
CA GLY A 60 -2.66 -0.25 -11.15
C GLY A 60 -3.64 0.11 -10.03
N TRP A 61 -3.12 0.34 -8.82
CA TRP A 61 -3.93 0.71 -7.67
C TRP A 61 -4.51 2.10 -7.83
N GLN A 62 -5.73 2.26 -7.32
CA GLN A 62 -6.55 3.44 -7.49
C GLN A 62 -6.80 4.12 -6.16
N ALA A 63 -6.94 5.44 -6.21
CA ALA A 63 -7.47 6.27 -5.13
C ALA A 63 -8.57 7.18 -5.69
N HIS A 64 -9.36 7.76 -4.80
CA HIS A 64 -10.42 8.70 -5.19
C HIS A 64 -9.86 10.04 -5.67
N ASN A 65 -8.72 10.47 -5.12
CA ASN A 65 -8.01 11.69 -5.52
C ASN A 65 -6.50 11.45 -5.65
N ASN A 66 -5.78 12.45 -6.18
CA ASN A 66 -4.33 12.53 -6.07
C ASN A 66 -4.02 12.98 -4.65
N GLU A 67 -3.78 12.04 -3.76
CA GLU A 67 -3.51 12.37 -2.36
C GLU A 67 -2.00 12.34 -2.11
N GLU A 68 -1.50 13.35 -1.41
CA GLU A 68 -0.15 13.38 -0.86
C GLU A 68 -0.18 12.78 0.56
N ALA A 69 0.31 11.56 0.70
CA ALA A 69 0.44 10.89 1.99
C ALA A 69 1.39 9.69 1.91
N TRP A 70 1.67 9.10 3.07
CA TRP A 70 2.19 7.74 3.12
C TRP A 70 1.09 6.74 2.76
N PHE A 71 1.43 5.79 1.89
CA PHE A 71 0.59 4.65 1.57
C PHE A 71 1.25 3.38 2.08
N ILE A 72 0.45 2.48 2.65
CA ILE A 72 0.82 1.08 2.84
C ILE A 72 -0.13 0.20 2.03
N VAL A 73 0.43 -0.57 1.10
CA VAL A 73 -0.29 -1.49 0.23
C VAL A 73 -0.04 -2.92 0.64
N PHE A 74 -1.09 -3.57 1.14
CA PHE A 74 -1.14 -4.99 1.44
C PHE A 74 -1.59 -5.77 0.22
N ARG A 75 -0.64 -6.41 -0.44
CA ARG A 75 -0.92 -7.37 -1.50
C ARG A 75 -1.20 -8.73 -0.91
N TYR A 76 -2.28 -9.36 -1.37
CA TYR A 76 -2.64 -10.69 -0.92
C TYR A 76 -3.15 -11.58 -2.05
N GLU A 77 -3.00 -12.87 -1.84
CA GLU A 77 -3.63 -13.93 -2.60
C GLU A 77 -4.65 -14.64 -1.72
N ARG A 78 -5.61 -15.31 -2.36
CA ARG A 78 -6.61 -16.15 -1.70
C ARG A 78 -7.11 -17.20 -2.68
N GLY A 79 -7.55 -18.34 -2.16
CA GLY A 79 -8.27 -19.37 -2.94
C GLY A 79 -9.51 -18.83 -3.63
N SER A 80 -10.01 -19.57 -4.62
CA SER A 80 -11.22 -19.20 -5.36
C SER A 80 -12.43 -19.31 -4.43
N PRO A 81 -13.41 -18.38 -4.50
CA PRO A 81 -14.65 -18.57 -3.74
C PRO A 81 -15.52 -19.70 -4.29
N GLU A 82 -15.13 -20.28 -5.44
CA GLU A 82 -15.79 -21.41 -6.09
C GLU A 82 -15.26 -22.77 -5.60
N ASP A 83 -14.10 -22.79 -4.92
CA ASP A 83 -13.50 -24.01 -4.39
C ASP A 83 -14.27 -24.51 -3.15
N GLU A 84 -14.24 -25.82 -2.92
CA GLU A 84 -14.73 -26.38 -1.66
C GLU A 84 -13.86 -25.90 -0.49
N ALA A 85 -14.47 -25.68 0.68
CA ALA A 85 -13.76 -25.08 1.82
C ALA A 85 -12.53 -25.88 2.29
N GLU A 86 -12.50 -27.18 2.01
CA GLU A 86 -11.42 -28.10 2.37
C GLU A 86 -10.25 -28.04 1.37
N GLU A 87 -10.50 -27.56 0.15
CA GLU A 87 -9.53 -27.45 -0.95
C GLU A 87 -9.11 -25.98 -1.21
N MET A 88 -9.79 -25.02 -0.58
CA MET A 88 -9.57 -23.59 -0.80
C MET A 88 -8.25 -23.13 -0.18
N ASP A 89 -7.37 -22.56 -1.01
CA ASP A 89 -6.11 -21.97 -0.55
C ASP A 89 -6.36 -20.84 0.48
N PRO A 90 -5.52 -20.76 1.53
CA PRO A 90 -5.65 -19.73 2.55
C PRO A 90 -5.38 -18.34 1.98
N ILE A 91 -5.85 -17.32 2.71
CA ILE A 91 -5.45 -15.94 2.44
C ILE A 91 -4.01 -15.75 2.88
N ARG A 92 -3.16 -15.23 1.99
CA ARG A 92 -1.74 -14.98 2.26
C ARG A 92 -1.34 -13.60 1.75
N PHE A 93 -0.63 -12.83 2.57
CA PHE A 93 0.05 -11.63 2.08
C PHE A 93 1.23 -12.04 1.21
N THR A 94 1.36 -11.40 0.05
CA THR A 94 2.49 -11.60 -0.86
C THR A 94 3.45 -10.43 -0.83
N GLN A 95 2.96 -9.22 -0.56
CA GLN A 95 3.79 -8.04 -0.31
C GLN A 95 3.09 -7.08 0.64
N VAL A 96 3.86 -6.33 1.42
CA VAL A 96 3.47 -5.12 2.13
C VAL A 96 4.44 -4.04 1.68
N LEU A 97 3.97 -3.10 0.88
CA LEU A 97 4.79 -2.04 0.28
C LEU A 97 4.41 -0.70 0.90
N ALA A 98 5.39 0.13 1.25
CA ALA A 98 5.14 1.41 1.90
C ALA A 98 5.86 2.54 1.19
N ALA A 99 5.20 3.66 0.88
CA ALA A 99 5.89 4.83 0.34
C ALA A 99 5.07 6.10 0.55
N SER A 100 5.78 7.23 0.70
CA SER A 100 5.17 8.56 0.52
C SER A 100 4.94 8.80 -0.96
N LEU A 101 3.68 9.02 -1.33
CA LEU A 101 3.29 9.41 -2.68
C LEU A 101 2.94 10.90 -2.68
N ASP A 102 3.28 11.58 -3.76
CA ASP A 102 2.93 12.98 -4.02
C ASP A 102 1.99 13.08 -5.23
N GLU A 103 1.49 14.28 -5.53
CA GLU A 103 0.55 14.50 -6.62
C GLU A 103 1.07 14.02 -8.00
N ASP A 104 2.40 14.03 -8.21
CA ASP A 104 3.03 13.64 -9.47
C ASP A 104 3.08 12.11 -9.66
N ASP A 105 2.84 11.33 -8.62
CA ASP A 105 2.75 9.88 -8.67
C ASP A 105 1.40 9.34 -9.14
N TRP A 106 0.51 10.23 -9.56
CA TRP A 106 -0.84 9.89 -9.98
C TRP A 106 -1.13 10.31 -11.42
N SER A 107 -1.88 9.47 -12.13
CA SER A 107 -2.56 9.87 -13.36
C SER A 107 -4.03 10.10 -13.08
N HIS A 108 -4.53 11.20 -13.62
CA HIS A 108 -5.90 11.62 -13.44
C HIS A 108 -6.72 11.28 -14.70
N SER A 109 -7.81 10.54 -14.55
CA SER A 109 -8.85 10.52 -15.59
C SER A 109 -9.77 11.73 -15.41
N GLY A 110 -9.48 12.81 -16.14
CA GLY A 110 -10.20 14.10 -16.14
C GLY A 110 -11.73 13.99 -16.27
N ARG A 111 -12.46 14.92 -15.65
CA ARG A 111 -13.85 15.25 -16.03
C ARG A 111 -13.85 16.31 -17.13
N GLY A 112 -14.74 16.16 -18.11
CA GLY A 112 -15.32 17.32 -18.81
C GLY A 112 -16.47 17.90 -17.97
N GLU A 113 -16.81 19.17 -18.20
CA GLU A 113 -17.77 20.00 -17.43
C GLU A 113 -19.16 19.36 -17.15
N GLY A 114 -19.57 18.31 -17.86
CA GLY A 114 -20.87 17.64 -17.69
C GLY A 114 -20.85 16.23 -17.09
N SER A 115 -19.70 15.71 -16.65
CA SER A 115 -19.58 14.31 -16.22
C SER A 115 -20.04 14.09 -14.77
N ARG A 116 -20.83 13.03 -14.55
CA ARG A 116 -21.25 12.55 -13.21
C ARG A 116 -20.29 11.49 -12.62
N ARG A 117 -19.23 11.09 -13.33
CA ARG A 117 -18.31 10.02 -12.87
C ARG A 117 -17.48 10.47 -11.67
N THR A 118 -17.34 9.64 -10.65
CA THR A 118 -16.36 9.87 -9.57
C THR A 118 -14.96 9.97 -10.18
N ILE A 119 -14.17 10.93 -9.69
CA ILE A 119 -12.76 11.03 -10.07
C ILE A 119 -12.06 9.75 -9.60
N THR A 120 -11.14 9.25 -10.41
CA THR A 120 -10.33 8.08 -10.08
C THR A 120 -8.91 8.39 -10.51
N SER A 121 -8.02 8.31 -9.54
CA SER A 121 -6.60 8.47 -9.74
C SER A 121 -5.94 7.11 -9.73
N TYR A 122 -4.93 6.93 -10.56
CA TYR A 122 -4.18 5.68 -10.66
C TYR A 122 -2.72 5.97 -10.36
N ILE A 123 -2.11 5.15 -9.51
CA ILE A 123 -0.68 5.23 -9.25
C ILE A 123 0.07 4.91 -10.55
N ILE A 124 0.88 5.86 -11.03
CA ILE A 124 1.68 5.69 -12.25
C ILE A 124 3.02 5.02 -11.94
N VAL A 125 3.87 4.92 -12.96
CA VAL A 125 5.16 4.23 -12.87
C VAL A 125 6.04 4.78 -11.74
N SER A 126 6.08 6.11 -11.53
CA SER A 126 6.88 6.71 -10.45
C SER A 126 6.41 6.28 -9.06
N GLY A 127 5.10 6.35 -8.78
CA GLY A 127 4.54 5.92 -7.51
C GLY A 127 4.67 4.41 -7.29
N MET A 128 4.49 3.62 -8.36
CA MET A 128 4.73 2.17 -8.31
C MET A 128 6.19 1.85 -8.01
N HIS A 129 7.13 2.62 -8.57
CA HIS A 129 8.55 2.49 -8.27
C HIS A 129 8.83 2.84 -6.80
N LYS A 130 8.32 3.96 -6.28
CA LYS A 130 8.47 4.33 -4.86
C LYS A 130 7.99 3.21 -3.93
N LEU A 131 6.82 2.62 -4.19
CA LEU A 131 6.28 1.51 -3.41
C LEU A 131 7.14 0.25 -3.48
N ARG A 132 7.56 -0.16 -4.68
CA ARG A 132 8.39 -1.38 -4.87
C ARG A 132 9.82 -1.20 -4.37
N SER A 133 10.28 0.04 -4.28
CA SER A 133 11.58 0.39 -3.71
C SER A 133 11.58 0.46 -2.18
N ASN A 134 10.46 0.19 -1.51
CA ASN A 134 10.42 0.19 -0.04
C ASN A 134 9.44 -0.90 0.49
N PRO A 135 9.78 -2.18 0.30
CA PRO A 135 9.03 -3.28 0.86
C PRO A 135 9.23 -3.35 2.39
N VAL A 136 8.13 -3.52 3.12
CA VAL A 136 8.14 -3.90 4.54
C VAL A 136 8.16 -5.42 4.67
N TYR A 137 7.46 -6.11 3.76
CA TYR A 137 7.47 -7.55 3.59
C TYR A 137 7.27 -7.85 2.11
N GLU A 138 7.95 -8.85 1.57
CA GLU A 138 7.63 -9.38 0.25
C GLU A 138 8.08 -10.83 0.09
N ASP A 139 7.23 -11.59 -0.59
CA ASP A 139 7.61 -12.86 -1.17
C ASP A 139 8.44 -12.61 -2.44
N PRO A 140 9.63 -13.22 -2.58
CA PRO A 140 10.46 -13.06 -3.76
C PRO A 140 9.74 -13.35 -5.09
N ASP A 141 8.79 -14.29 -5.11
CA ASP A 141 8.01 -14.64 -6.30
C ASP A 141 6.98 -13.56 -6.67
N ALA A 142 6.64 -12.67 -5.73
CA ALA A 142 5.72 -11.57 -5.94
C ALA A 142 6.39 -10.29 -6.46
N ILE A 143 7.74 -10.25 -6.51
CA ILE A 143 8.51 -9.10 -6.99
C ILE A 143 8.28 -8.93 -8.49
N THR A 144 7.72 -7.77 -8.86
CA THR A 144 7.40 -7.44 -10.25
C THR A 144 8.07 -6.14 -10.68
N GLY A 145 8.46 -6.07 -11.96
CA GLY A 145 9.22 -4.95 -12.52
C GLY A 145 9.68 -5.28 -13.93
N ARG A 146 10.46 -4.40 -14.56
CA ARG A 146 11.05 -4.65 -15.87
C ARG A 146 12.48 -4.09 -15.93
N GLY A 147 13.36 -4.76 -16.67
CA GLY A 147 14.72 -4.26 -16.91
C GLY A 147 15.49 -4.00 -15.61
N GLU A 148 16.13 -2.83 -15.55
CA GLU A 148 16.98 -2.41 -14.43
C GLU A 148 16.21 -2.29 -13.11
N GLU A 149 14.96 -1.82 -13.14
CA GLU A 149 14.12 -1.73 -11.95
C GLU A 149 13.88 -3.10 -11.29
N LEU A 150 13.64 -4.15 -12.10
CA LEU A 150 13.45 -5.48 -11.54
C LEU A 150 14.72 -5.99 -10.84
N VAL A 151 15.88 -5.71 -11.44
CA VAL A 151 17.17 -6.03 -10.81
C VAL A 151 17.29 -5.26 -9.50
N GLU A 152 17.03 -3.95 -9.51
CA GLU A 152 17.07 -3.12 -8.31
C GLU A 152 16.16 -3.64 -7.19
N TYR A 153 14.89 -3.97 -7.48
CA TYR A 153 13.96 -4.49 -6.49
C TYR A 153 14.46 -5.80 -5.89
N ARG A 154 15.02 -6.71 -6.70
CA ARG A 154 15.60 -7.98 -6.21
C ARG A 154 16.86 -7.77 -5.39
N ARG A 155 17.73 -6.82 -5.76
CA ARG A 155 18.89 -6.45 -4.93
C ARG A 155 18.44 -5.92 -3.58
N ARG A 156 17.42 -5.06 -3.56
CA ARG A 156 16.84 -4.53 -2.33
C ARG A 156 16.26 -5.64 -1.47
N HIS A 157 15.52 -6.58 -2.06
CA HIS A 157 15.02 -7.75 -1.34
C HIS A 157 16.14 -8.54 -0.65
N GLY A 158 17.21 -8.85 -1.40
CA GLY A 158 18.38 -9.55 -0.86
C GLY A 158 19.12 -8.79 0.24
N SER A 159 18.93 -7.47 0.38
CA SER A 159 19.52 -6.70 1.48
C SER A 159 18.90 -6.99 2.85
N PHE A 160 17.66 -7.51 2.89
CA PHE A 160 16.96 -7.85 4.14
C PHE A 160 16.48 -9.31 4.21
N ASP A 161 16.58 -10.09 3.12
CA ASP A 161 16.38 -11.54 3.11
C ASP A 161 17.68 -12.26 2.76
N SER A 162 18.35 -12.80 3.78
CA SER A 162 19.60 -13.55 3.64
C SER A 162 19.46 -14.85 2.87
N GLU A 163 18.32 -15.54 2.99
CA GLU A 163 18.11 -16.81 2.26
C GLU A 163 17.99 -16.53 0.76
N PHE A 164 17.24 -15.49 0.41
CA PHE A 164 17.16 -15.02 -0.96
C PHE A 164 18.54 -14.61 -1.49
N ALA A 165 19.30 -13.85 -0.70
CA ALA A 165 20.66 -13.42 -1.05
C ALA A 165 21.59 -14.59 -1.36
N GLU A 166 21.61 -15.62 -0.51
CA GLU A 166 22.43 -16.83 -0.70
C GLU A 166 22.05 -17.60 -1.97
N ARG A 167 20.75 -17.66 -2.28
CA ARG A 167 20.23 -18.37 -3.45
C ARG A 167 20.37 -17.59 -4.75
N ASN A 168 20.51 -16.27 -4.68
CA ASN A 168 20.56 -15.37 -5.84
C ASN A 168 21.73 -14.37 -5.72
N PRO A 169 22.99 -14.83 -5.69
CA PRO A 169 24.16 -13.97 -5.47
C PRO A 169 24.37 -12.93 -6.59
N GLU A 170 23.76 -13.10 -7.77
CA GLU A 170 23.79 -12.12 -8.86
C GLU A 170 23.10 -10.79 -8.52
N TYR A 171 22.31 -10.75 -7.43
CA TYR A 171 21.70 -9.54 -6.92
C TYR A 171 22.48 -8.90 -5.76
N LEU A 172 23.69 -9.42 -5.47
CA LEU A 172 24.60 -8.90 -4.46
C LEU A 172 25.81 -8.28 -5.17
N ASP A 173 25.63 -7.07 -5.70
CA ASP A 173 26.71 -6.24 -6.26
C ASP A 173 27.03 -5.07 -5.33
#